data_AF-A0AAF3FCL2-F1
#
_entry.id   AF-A0AAF3FCL2-F1
#
_cell.length_a   1.000
_cell.length_b   1.000
_cell.length_c   1.000
_cell.angle_alpha   90.00
_cell.angle_beta   90.00
_cell.angle_gamma   90.00
#
_symmetry.space_group_name_H-M   'P 1'
#
loop_
_entity.id
_entity.type
_entity.pdbx_description
1 polymer ?
#
loop_
_entity_poly.entity_id
_entity_poly.type
_entity_poly.pdbx_seq_one_letter_code
_entity_poly.pdbx_strand_id
1 'polypeptide(L)'
;MYQASLWVLVGVGIILFLVGFLGCCGAACESPVLLSLFFFIVVICTILELAATIFALVNKEKFVDSLGKVMEKCGNEENLRTALKPIQEVFHCCGATASTKHFFVDGGLCPGELATKSDCFDVLQREIEESGETIVVIAFILVAVQIASLFFSCILCRASREVRYAGYYA
;
A
#
# COMPACT_ATOMS: atom_id res chain seq x y z
N MET A 1 -10.90 15.46 -7.30
CA MET A 1 -10.80 13.99 -7.33
C MET A 1 -10.27 13.40 -6.01
N TYR A 2 -10.49 14.07 -4.87
CA TYR A 2 -10.34 13.49 -3.52
C TYR A 2 -11.05 12.14 -3.36
N GLN A 3 -12.17 11.98 -4.09
CA GLN A 3 -12.91 10.74 -4.12
C GLN A 3 -12.07 9.54 -4.59
N ALA A 4 -11.18 9.65 -5.58
CA ALA A 4 -10.41 8.50 -6.05
C ALA A 4 -9.46 7.95 -4.98
N SER A 5 -8.69 8.83 -4.33
CA SER A 5 -7.82 8.42 -3.21
C SER A 5 -8.62 7.92 -2.00
N LEU A 6 -9.79 8.52 -1.72
CA LEU A 6 -10.71 8.04 -0.69
C LEU A 6 -11.29 6.65 -1.03
N TRP A 7 -11.73 6.42 -2.26
CA TRP A 7 -12.25 5.12 -2.72
C TRP A 7 -11.16 4.04 -2.68
N VAL A 8 -9.91 4.39 -3.00
CA VAL A 8 -8.77 3.49 -2.84
C VAL A 8 -8.53 3.18 -1.36
N LEU A 9 -8.49 4.19 -0.49
CA LEU A 9 -8.29 3.99 0.95
C LEU A 9 -9.42 3.16 1.58
N VAL A 10 -10.66 3.45 1.21
CA VAL A 10 -11.85 2.68 1.61
C VAL A 10 -11.76 1.25 1.08
N GLY A 11 -11.37 1.06 -0.19
CA GLY A 11 -11.19 -0.26 -0.80
C GLY A 11 -10.13 -1.08 -0.05
N VAL A 12 -8.96 -0.48 0.22
CA VAL A 12 -7.89 -1.11 1.02
C VAL A 12 -8.40 -1.45 2.42
N GLY A 13 -9.08 -0.52 3.09
CA GLY A 13 -9.65 -0.74 4.41
C GLY A 13 -10.66 -1.89 4.46
N ILE A 14 -11.56 -1.97 3.47
CA ILE A 14 -12.52 -3.08 3.34
C ILE A 14 -11.79 -4.41 3.13
N ILE A 15 -10.79 -4.45 2.25
CA ILE A 15 -10.00 -5.68 2.01
C ILE A 15 -9.29 -6.11 3.29
N LEU A 16 -8.62 -5.19 3.99
CA LEU A 16 -7.94 -5.49 5.26
C LEU A 16 -8.92 -5.99 6.33
N PHE A 17 -10.09 -5.35 6.45
CA PHE A 17 -11.15 -5.78 7.37
C PHE A 17 -11.67 -7.17 7.03
N LEU A 18 -11.95 -7.45 5.75
CA LEU A 18 -12.43 -8.76 5.31
C LEU A 18 -11.38 -9.85 5.54
N VAL A 19 -10.12 -9.59 5.22
CA VAL A 19 -9.01 -10.54 5.46
C VAL A 19 -8.86 -10.81 6.96
N GLY A 20 -8.90 -9.78 7.79
CA GLY A 20 -8.84 -9.91 9.26
C GLY A 20 -10.05 -10.66 9.83
N PHE A 21 -11.26 -10.36 9.35
CA PHE A 21 -12.49 -11.04 9.74
C PHE A 21 -12.47 -12.51 9.36
N LEU A 22 -12.08 -12.84 8.12
CA LEU A 22 -11.97 -14.22 7.65
C LEU A 22 -10.91 -15.01 8.43
N GLY A 23 -9.77 -14.40 8.76
CA GLY A 23 -8.75 -15.02 9.59
C GLY A 23 -9.26 -15.29 11.02
N CYS A 24 -9.81 -14.26 11.67
CA CYS A 24 -10.29 -14.35 13.06
C CYS A 24 -11.50 -15.28 13.20
N CYS A 25 -12.57 -15.06 12.42
CA CYS A 25 -13.77 -15.89 12.45
C CYS A 25 -13.52 -17.30 11.88
N GLY A 26 -12.64 -17.45 10.89
CA GLY A 26 -12.25 -18.75 10.39
C GLY A 26 -11.61 -19.61 11.47
N ALA A 27 -10.72 -19.02 12.28
CA ALA A 27 -10.11 -19.70 13.42
C ALA A 27 -11.11 -19.96 14.55
N ALA A 28 -11.93 -18.97 14.93
CA ALA A 28 -12.87 -19.09 16.04
C ALA A 28 -14.06 -20.04 15.75
N CYS A 29 -14.56 -20.07 14.51
CA CYS A 29 -15.68 -20.91 14.11
C CYS A 29 -15.22 -22.29 13.59
N GLU A 30 -13.91 -22.59 13.61
CA GLU A 30 -13.31 -23.82 13.07
C GLU A 30 -13.81 -24.17 11.66
N SER A 31 -14.12 -23.15 10.85
CA SER A 31 -14.74 -23.34 9.54
C SER A 31 -13.68 -23.47 8.46
N PRO A 32 -13.52 -24.66 7.84
CA PRO A 32 -12.49 -24.88 6.82
C PRO A 32 -12.74 -24.04 5.55
N VAL A 33 -13.98 -23.61 5.31
CA VAL A 33 -14.33 -22.77 4.15
C VAL A 33 -13.79 -21.35 4.33
N LEU A 34 -14.00 -20.73 5.49
CA LEU A 34 -13.51 -19.38 5.77
C LEU A 34 -11.98 -19.33 5.78
N LEU A 35 -11.36 -20.36 6.36
CA LEU A 35 -9.90 -20.46 6.43
C LEU A 35 -9.25 -20.69 5.05
N SER A 36 -9.92 -21.46 4.19
CA SER A 36 -9.52 -21.66 2.80
C SER A 36 -9.61 -20.36 1.99
N LEU A 37 -10.69 -19.58 2.15
CA LEU A 37 -10.81 -18.26 1.51
C LEU A 37 -9.71 -17.30 1.96
N PHE A 38 -9.43 -17.24 3.26
CA PHE A 38 -8.32 -16.45 3.79
C PHE A 38 -6.98 -16.86 3.15
N PHE A 39 -6.71 -18.16 3.05
CA PHE A 39 -5.50 -18.69 2.42
C PHE A 39 -5.35 -18.22 0.97
N PHE A 40 -6.39 -18.37 0.14
CA PHE A 40 -6.33 -17.96 -1.27
C PHE A 40 -6.13 -16.44 -1.42
N ILE A 41 -6.80 -15.62 -0.62
CA ILE A 41 -6.65 -14.16 -0.68
C ILE A 41 -5.21 -13.77 -0.32
N VAL A 42 -4.65 -14.34 0.75
CA VAL A 42 -3.27 -14.04 1.17
C VAL A 42 -2.25 -14.48 0.11
N VAL A 43 -2.43 -15.65 -0.53
CA VAL A 43 -1.57 -16.08 -1.63
C VAL A 43 -1.59 -15.09 -2.80
N ILE A 44 -2.76 -14.59 -3.19
CA ILE A 44 -2.89 -13.59 -4.25
C ILE A 44 -2.17 -12.30 -3.85
N CYS A 45 -2.34 -11.83 -2.61
CA CYS A 45 -1.63 -10.67 -2.08
C CYS A 45 -0.10 -10.86 -2.13
N THR A 46 0.41 -12.02 -1.74
CA THR A 46 1.86 -12.32 -1.80
C THR A 46 2.39 -12.27 -3.22
N ILE A 47 1.66 -12.78 -4.20
CA ILE A 47 2.07 -12.73 -5.61
C ILE A 47 2.10 -11.27 -6.11
N LEU A 48 1.08 -10.48 -5.78
CA LEU A 48 1.01 -9.06 -6.16
C LEU A 48 2.12 -8.24 -5.51
N GLU A 49 2.40 -8.49 -4.24
CA GLU A 49 3.47 -7.84 -3.50
C GLU A 49 4.83 -8.17 -4.11
N LEU A 50 5.14 -9.45 -4.33
CA LEU A 50 6.39 -9.85 -4.97
C LEU A 50 6.54 -9.26 -6.37
N ALA A 51 5.47 -9.23 -7.17
CA ALA A 51 5.48 -8.62 -8.50
C ALA A 51 5.76 -7.11 -8.43
N ALA A 52 5.13 -6.39 -7.48
CA ALA A 52 5.35 -4.97 -7.28
C ALA A 52 6.77 -4.66 -6.80
N THR A 53 7.29 -5.42 -5.83
CA THR A 53 8.66 -5.28 -5.32
C THR A 53 9.69 -5.55 -6.41
N ILE A 54 9.53 -6.63 -7.18
CA ILE A 54 10.43 -6.94 -8.31
C ILE A 54 10.37 -5.83 -9.36
N PHE A 55 9.16 -5.36 -9.71
CA PHE A 55 9.01 -4.27 -10.67
C PHE A 55 9.72 -3.00 -10.22
N ALA A 56 9.54 -2.59 -8.96
CA ALA A 56 10.18 -1.41 -8.38
C ALA A 56 11.71 -1.54 -8.33
N LEU A 57 12.23 -2.74 -8.03
CA LEU A 57 13.68 -2.98 -7.94
C LEU A 57 14.36 -3.06 -9.31
N VAL A 58 13.75 -3.73 -10.28
CA VAL A 58 14.34 -3.95 -11.61
C VAL A 58 14.20 -2.70 -12.49
N ASN A 59 13.07 -1.99 -12.40
CA ASN A 59 12.77 -0.86 -13.27
C ASN A 59 12.62 0.44 -12.46
N LYS A 60 13.65 0.80 -11.69
CA LYS A 60 13.65 2.02 -10.87
C LYS A 60 13.29 3.27 -11.67
N GLU A 61 13.88 3.46 -12.84
CA GLU A 61 13.60 4.62 -13.71
C GLU A 61 12.13 4.69 -14.14
N LYS A 62 11.52 3.56 -14.54
CA LYS A 62 10.10 3.53 -14.94
C LYS A 62 9.17 3.72 -13.75
N PHE A 63 9.57 3.22 -12.57
CA PHE A 63 8.83 3.44 -11.34
C PHE A 63 8.82 4.93 -10.97
N VAL A 64 9.99 5.58 -10.98
CA VAL A 64 10.15 7.02 -10.73
C VAL A 64 9.41 7.85 -11.79
N ASP A 65 9.50 7.50 -13.08
CA ASP A 65 8.74 8.18 -14.14
C ASP A 65 7.22 8.06 -13.97
N SER A 66 6.73 6.87 -13.58
CA SER A 66 5.30 6.66 -13.29
C SER A 66 4.84 7.50 -12.11
N LEU A 67 5.66 7.58 -11.07
CA LEU A 67 5.43 8.42 -9.90
C LEU A 67 5.39 9.90 -10.27
N GLY A 68 6.31 10.35 -11.12
CA GLY A 68 6.37 11.73 -11.62
C GLY A 68 5.13 12.10 -12.42
N LYS A 69 4.66 11.21 -13.30
CA LYS A 69 3.41 11.42 -14.07
C LYS A 69 2.18 11.53 -13.17
N VAL A 70 2.12 10.76 -12.09
CA VAL A 70 1.02 10.84 -11.12
C VAL A 70 1.09 12.16 -10.34
N MET A 71 2.29 12.55 -9.86
CA MET A 71 2.50 13.83 -9.19
C MET A 71 2.15 15.01 -10.09
N GLU A 72 2.60 15.00 -11.35
CA GLU A 72 2.31 16.05 -12.32
C GLU A 72 0.80 16.21 -12.56
N LYS A 73 0.07 15.10 -12.74
CA LYS A 73 -1.39 15.12 -12.84
C LYS A 73 -2.05 15.72 -11.61
N CYS A 74 -1.60 15.35 -10.41
CA CYS A 74 -2.08 15.93 -9.15
C CYS A 74 -1.78 17.43 -9.05
N GLY A 75 -0.63 17.89 -9.56
CA GLY A 75 -0.25 19.29 -9.57
C GLY A 75 -1.02 20.14 -10.58
N ASN A 76 -1.38 19.56 -11.73
CA ASN A 76 -2.06 20.29 -12.79
C ASN A 76 -3.55 20.51 -12.46
N GLU A 77 -4.20 19.56 -11.79
CA GLU A 77 -5.61 19.69 -11.41
C GLU A 77 -5.82 20.41 -10.08
N GLU A 78 -6.51 21.56 -10.10
CA GLU A 78 -6.82 22.35 -8.91
C GLU A 78 -7.53 21.53 -7.80
N ASN A 79 -8.44 20.64 -8.20
CA ASN A 79 -9.18 19.74 -7.32
C ASN A 79 -8.33 18.61 -6.69
N LEU A 80 -7.04 18.51 -7.05
CA LEU A 80 -6.09 17.52 -6.53
C LEU A 80 -4.94 18.16 -5.77
N ARG A 81 -4.65 19.46 -5.99
CA ARG A 81 -3.57 20.18 -5.31
C ARG A 81 -3.65 20.09 -3.79
N THR A 82 -4.85 20.23 -3.22
CA THR A 82 -5.04 20.17 -1.75
C THR A 82 -4.74 18.79 -1.16
N ALA A 83 -4.84 17.72 -1.95
CA ALA A 83 -4.50 16.36 -1.51
C ALA A 83 -2.99 16.18 -1.30
N LEU A 84 -2.16 17.10 -1.81
CA LEU A 84 -0.71 17.06 -1.67
C LEU A 84 -0.19 17.73 -0.38
N LYS A 85 -1.02 18.49 0.34
CA LYS A 85 -0.64 19.10 1.63
C LYS A 85 0.00 18.13 2.65
N PRO A 86 -0.59 16.96 2.96
CA PRO A 86 0.04 16.03 3.91
C PRO A 86 1.41 15.53 3.43
N ILE A 87 1.60 15.37 2.11
CA ILE A 87 2.91 15.00 1.54
C ILE A 87 3.91 16.15 1.72
N GLN A 88 3.48 17.39 1.48
CA GLN A 88 4.31 18.59 1.70
C GLN A 88 4.73 18.76 3.15
N GLU A 89 3.84 18.49 4.10
CA GLU A 89 4.11 18.55 5.54
C GLU A 89 5.06 17.43 6.00
N VAL A 90 4.83 16.20 5.54
CA VAL A 90 5.66 15.03 5.92
C VAL A 90 7.07 15.10 5.32
N PHE A 91 7.20 15.50 4.05
CA PHE A 91 8.47 15.53 3.34
C PHE A 91 9.11 16.94 3.27
N HIS A 92 8.51 17.94 3.92
CA HIS A 92 8.99 19.34 3.93
C HIS A 92 9.33 19.90 2.53
N CYS A 93 8.45 19.65 1.57
CA CYS A 93 8.57 20.01 0.16
C CYS A 93 7.40 20.92 -0.29
N CYS A 94 7.50 21.53 -1.47
CA CYS A 94 6.47 22.44 -1.99
C CYS A 94 6.14 22.19 -3.46
N GLY A 95 4.87 21.87 -3.73
CA GLY A 95 4.38 21.55 -5.07
C GLY A 95 4.64 20.11 -5.50
N ALA A 96 3.94 19.65 -6.54
CA ALA A 96 4.02 18.26 -6.99
C ALA A 96 5.28 17.98 -7.79
N THR A 97 5.57 18.83 -8.76
CA THR A 97 6.75 18.80 -9.62
C THR A 97 7.24 20.23 -9.83
N ALA A 98 8.48 20.41 -10.29
CA ALA A 98 9.04 21.73 -10.59
C ALA A 98 8.12 22.59 -11.48
N SER A 99 7.54 22.00 -12.53
CA SER A 99 6.62 22.67 -13.46
C SER A 99 5.32 23.14 -12.82
N THR A 100 4.81 22.37 -11.85
CA THR A 100 3.52 22.65 -11.20
C THR A 100 3.65 23.48 -9.93
N LYS A 101 4.87 23.67 -9.40
CA LYS A 101 5.14 24.37 -8.14
C LYS A 101 4.50 25.75 -8.02
N HIS A 102 4.52 26.55 -9.09
CA HIS A 102 3.97 27.91 -9.07
C HIS A 102 2.48 27.93 -8.69
N PHE A 103 1.70 26.97 -9.19
CA PHE A 103 0.29 26.84 -8.87
C PHE A 103 0.00 26.63 -7.37
N PHE A 104 0.93 26.00 -6.64
CA PHE A 104 0.79 25.77 -5.20
C PHE A 104 1.15 27.00 -4.40
N VAL A 105 2.13 27.79 -4.87
CA VAL A 105 2.54 29.05 -4.25
C VAL A 105 1.44 30.10 -4.46
N ASP A 106 0.98 30.29 -5.69
CA ASP A 106 -0.06 31.26 -6.03
C ASP A 106 -1.42 30.90 -5.40
N GLY A 107 -1.70 29.60 -5.26
CA GLY A 107 -2.89 29.10 -4.57
C GLY A 107 -2.82 29.22 -3.05
N GLY A 108 -1.69 29.65 -2.47
CA GLY A 108 -1.50 29.74 -1.02
C GLY A 108 -1.47 28.39 -0.31
N LEU A 109 -1.20 27.29 -1.03
CA LEU A 109 -1.10 25.95 -0.43
C LEU A 109 0.22 25.75 0.32
N CYS A 110 1.26 26.52 -0.03
CA CYS A 110 2.60 26.43 0.57
C CYS A 110 3.16 27.83 0.88
N PRO A 111 2.65 28.53 1.91
CA PRO A 111 3.11 29.88 2.23
C PRO A 111 4.49 29.90 2.92
N GLY A 112 5.18 31.03 2.83
CA GLY A 112 6.41 31.30 3.59
C GLY A 112 7.65 30.56 3.08
N GLU A 113 8.49 30.07 4.00
CA GLU A 113 9.77 29.40 3.68
C GLU A 113 9.59 28.10 2.88
N LEU A 114 8.40 27.49 2.93
CA LEU A 114 8.09 26.31 2.14
C LEU A 114 8.09 26.60 0.63
N ALA A 115 7.70 27.80 0.20
CA ALA A 115 7.70 28.18 -1.21
C ALA A 115 9.11 28.12 -1.85
N THR A 116 10.16 28.27 -1.04
CA THR A 116 11.56 28.23 -1.48
C THR A 116 12.13 26.81 -1.50
N LYS A 117 11.47 25.83 -0.86
CA LYS A 117 11.91 24.42 -0.84
C LYS A 117 11.75 23.74 -2.21
N SER A 118 12.45 22.61 -2.40
CA SER A 118 12.31 21.76 -3.59
C SER A 118 10.89 21.19 -3.72
N ASP A 119 10.51 20.77 -4.92
CA ASP A 119 9.24 20.09 -5.14
C ASP A 119 9.24 18.67 -4.57
N CYS A 120 8.04 18.17 -4.30
CA CYS A 120 7.88 16.89 -3.61
C CYS A 120 8.30 15.70 -4.44
N PHE A 121 8.28 15.78 -5.77
CA PHE A 121 8.77 14.71 -6.62
C PHE A 121 10.29 14.55 -6.47
N ASP A 122 11.04 15.64 -6.52
CA ASP A 122 12.51 15.63 -6.31
C ASP A 122 12.89 15.06 -4.93
N VAL A 123 12.21 15.52 -3.86
CA VAL A 123 12.47 15.02 -2.50
C VAL A 123 12.12 13.54 -2.38
N LEU A 124 10.97 13.12 -2.93
CA LEU A 124 10.54 11.72 -2.86
C LEU A 124 11.46 10.79 -3.67
N GLN A 125 11.92 11.22 -4.84
CA GLN A 125 12.91 10.47 -5.62
C GLN A 125 14.21 10.32 -4.83
N ARG A 126 14.71 11.40 -4.23
CA ARG A 126 15.91 11.37 -3.40
C ARG A 126 15.74 10.45 -2.19
N GLU A 127 14.61 10.50 -1.52
CA GLU A 127 14.28 9.61 -0.41
C GLU A 127 14.20 8.14 -0.87
N ILE A 128 13.67 7.86 -2.06
CA ILE A 128 13.65 6.49 -2.60
C ILE A 128 15.07 6.00 -2.92
N GLU A 129 15.94 6.88 -3.41
CA GLU A 129 17.34 6.56 -3.71
C GLU A 129 18.18 6.38 -2.42
N GLU A 130 17.95 7.23 -1.41
CA GLU A 130 18.69 7.26 -0.14
C GLU A 130 18.17 6.20 0.86
N SER A 131 16.84 6.06 0.98
CA SER A 131 16.15 5.13 1.89
C SER A 131 15.68 3.84 1.20
N GLY A 132 16.17 3.55 0.00
CA GLY A 132 15.76 2.39 -0.78
C GLY A 132 15.94 1.05 -0.06
N GLU A 133 16.94 0.94 0.81
CA GLU A 133 17.17 -0.25 1.66
C GLU A 133 16.00 -0.49 2.63
N THR A 134 15.47 0.56 3.25
CA THR A 134 14.33 0.49 4.18
C THR A 134 13.08 -0.04 3.51
N ILE A 135 12.81 0.37 2.26
CA ILE A 135 11.66 -0.11 1.48
C ILE A 135 11.75 -1.63 1.25
N VAL A 136 12.94 -2.13 0.91
CA VAL A 136 13.18 -3.57 0.73
C VAL A 136 12.97 -4.33 2.03
N VAL A 137 13.45 -3.79 3.17
CA VAL A 137 13.25 -4.39 4.49
C VAL A 137 11.77 -4.49 4.84
N ILE A 138 10.98 -3.44 4.62
CA ILE A 138 9.53 -3.43 4.86
C ILE A 138 8.84 -4.51 4.01
N ALA A 139 9.16 -4.59 2.72
CA ALA A 139 8.61 -5.62 1.83
C ALA A 139 8.96 -7.04 2.31
N PHE A 140 10.19 -7.27 2.76
CA PHE A 140 10.59 -8.56 3.30
C PHE A 140 9.80 -8.94 4.56
N ILE A 141 9.60 -7.98 5.47
CA ILE A 141 8.80 -8.19 6.69
C ILE A 141 7.35 -8.53 6.35
N LEU A 142 6.75 -7.80 5.41
CA LEU A 142 5.38 -8.05 4.96
C LEU A 142 5.22 -9.45 4.35
N VAL A 143 6.15 -9.87 3.48
CA VAL A 143 6.21 -11.25 2.97
C VAL A 143 6.35 -12.26 4.11
N ALA A 144 7.22 -12.03 5.09
CA ALA A 144 7.39 -12.93 6.23
C ALA A 144 6.09 -13.09 7.04
N VAL A 145 5.35 -11.99 7.27
CA VAL A 145 4.05 -12.01 7.96
C VAL A 145 3.00 -12.81 7.16
N GLN A 146 2.97 -12.67 5.84
CA GLN A 146 2.07 -13.44 4.98
C GLN A 146 2.41 -14.93 4.99
N ILE A 147 3.69 -15.28 4.89
CA ILE A 147 4.14 -16.68 4.93
C ILE A 147 3.80 -17.32 6.28
N ALA A 148 4.01 -16.61 7.39
CA ALA A 148 3.58 -17.08 8.71
C ALA A 148 2.07 -17.30 8.76
N SER A 149 1.28 -16.36 8.23
CA SER A 149 -0.18 -16.47 8.17
C SER A 149 -0.65 -17.67 7.35
N LEU A 150 0.00 -17.94 6.22
CA LEU A 150 -0.29 -19.11 5.38
C LEU A 150 0.07 -20.41 6.10
N PHE A 151 1.22 -20.46 6.78
CA PHE A 151 1.63 -21.62 7.56
C PHE A 151 0.63 -21.96 8.67
N PHE A 152 0.22 -20.96 9.47
CA PHE A 152 -0.79 -21.15 10.51
C PHE A 152 -2.16 -21.54 9.93
N SER A 153 -2.58 -20.90 8.82
CA SER A 153 -3.82 -21.27 8.13
C SER A 153 -3.80 -22.71 7.63
N CYS A 154 -2.67 -23.20 7.09
CA CYS A 154 -2.53 -24.61 6.69
C CYS A 154 -2.68 -25.56 7.88
N ILE A 155 -2.04 -25.27 9.01
CA ILE A 155 -2.14 -26.12 10.22
C ILE A 155 -3.60 -26.19 10.69
N LEU A 156 -4.25 -25.04 10.85
CA LEU A 156 -5.63 -24.95 11.30
C LEU A 156 -6.61 -25.57 10.28
N CYS A 157 -6.36 -25.44 8.98
CA CYS A 157 -7.12 -26.14 7.93
C CYS A 157 -7.03 -27.67 8.09
N ARG A 158 -5.83 -28.20 8.38
CA ARG A 158 -5.64 -29.65 8.56
C ARG A 158 -6.32 -30.13 9.84
N ALA A 159 -6.12 -29.43 10.94
CA ALA A 159 -6.72 -29.76 12.24
C ALA A 159 -8.26 -29.73 12.16
N SER A 160 -8.85 -28.67 11.60
CA SER A 160 -10.31 -28.55 11.46
C SER A 160 -10.91 -29.61 10.53
N ARG A 161 -10.21 -30.00 9.45
CA ARG A 161 -10.65 -31.10 8.59
C ARG A 161 -10.60 -32.43 9.31
N GLU A 162 -9.57 -32.69 10.09
CA GLU A 162 -9.41 -33.93 10.85
C GLU A 162 -10.53 -34.11 11.89
N VAL A 163 -10.82 -33.08 12.68
CA VAL A 163 -11.93 -33.07 13.64
C VAL A 163 -13.28 -33.32 12.95
N ARG A 164 -13.52 -32.66 11.81
CA ARG A 164 -14.78 -32.82 11.07
C ARG A 164 -14.93 -34.22 10.44
N TYR A 165 -13.83 -34.84 9.99
CA TYR A 165 -13.85 -36.22 9.53
C TYR A 165 -14.15 -37.19 10.68
N ALA A 166 -13.53 -37.02 11.85
CA ALA A 166 -13.78 -37.86 13.02
C ALA A 166 -15.25 -37.80 13.47
N GLY A 167 -15.88 -36.62 13.44
CA GLY A 167 -17.30 -36.45 13.80
C GLY A 167 -18.30 -37.03 12.81
N TYR A 168 -17.91 -37.36 11.57
CA TYR A 168 -18.80 -38.02 10.59
C TYR A 168 -18.83 -39.56 10.74
N TYR A 169 -17.84 -40.13 11.45
CA TYR A 169 -17.72 -41.57 11.70
C TYR A 169 -18.12 -41.99 13.13
N ALA A 170 -18.61 -41.05 13.94
CA ALA A 170 -19.15 -41.28 15.28
C ALA A 170 -20.69 -41.18 15.26
#